data_AF-A0A9X1VH63-F1
#
_entry.id   AF-A0A9X1VH63-F1
#
_cell.length_a   1.000
_cell.length_b   1.000
_cell.length_c   1.000
_cell.angle_alpha   90.00
_cell.angle_beta   90.00
_cell.angle_gamma   90.00
#
_symmetry.space_group_name_H-M   'P 1'
#
loop_
_entity.id
_entity.type
_entity.pdbx_description
1 polymer ?
#
loop_
_entity_poly.entity_id
_entity_poly.type
_entity_poly.pdbx_seq_one_letter_code
_entity_poly.pdbx_strand_id
1 'polypeptide(L)'
;MQTHKLSHEEYQATFAAPMLDVSQTAEPVLDIWPYVEAVPQSDLEGFNLLDGIVRYVYQSPSDHYLHVSVSTDDENAFLVVVIDLHLVRITGHYLLDLVTLYDLNSSEEI
;
A
#
# COMPACT_ATOMS: atom_id res chain seq x y z
N MET A 1 8.67 12.69 -10.74
CA MET A 1 7.21 12.72 -10.60
C MET A 1 6.86 13.28 -9.23
N GLN A 2 5.70 13.92 -9.03
CA GLN A 2 5.27 14.34 -7.69
C GLN A 2 4.54 13.17 -7.02
N THR A 3 4.98 12.78 -5.83
CA THR A 3 4.34 11.75 -5.00
C THR A 3 3.56 12.38 -3.85
N HIS A 4 2.63 11.63 -3.28
CA HIS A 4 1.81 12.06 -2.16
C HIS A 4 1.79 10.98 -1.08
N LYS A 5 2.42 11.25 0.07
CA LYS A 5 2.32 10.41 1.27
C LYS A 5 0.98 10.70 1.94
N LEU A 6 0.12 9.68 2.00
CA LEU A 6 -1.16 9.75 2.68
C LEU A 6 -0.94 9.75 4.20
N SER A 7 -1.72 10.56 4.90
CA SER A 7 -1.93 10.39 6.33
C SER A 7 -2.66 9.07 6.62
N HIS A 8 -2.62 8.63 7.88
CA HIS A 8 -3.38 7.46 8.32
C HIS A 8 -4.89 7.64 8.05
N GLU A 9 -5.45 8.83 8.30
CA GLU A 9 -6.86 9.12 8.06
C GLU A 9 -7.23 9.05 6.57
N GLU A 10 -6.40 9.62 5.69
CA GLU A 10 -6.60 9.54 4.23
C GLU A 10 -6.51 8.10 3.72
N TYR A 11 -5.55 7.32 4.24
CA TYR A 11 -5.44 5.90 3.90
C TYR A 11 -6.63 5.09 4.42
N GLN A 12 -7.09 5.31 5.65
CA GLN A 12 -8.28 4.64 6.17
C GLN A 12 -9.55 4.98 5.37
N ALA A 13 -9.65 6.20 4.86
CA ALA A 13 -10.79 6.64 4.04
C ALA A 13 -10.89 5.92 2.68
N THR A 14 -9.85 5.21 2.23
CA THR A 14 -9.87 4.46 0.97
C THR A 14 -10.33 3.01 1.14
N PHE A 15 -10.53 2.56 2.38
CA PHE A 15 -11.11 1.25 2.67
C PHE A 15 -12.63 1.26 2.55
N ALA A 16 -13.18 0.18 1.99
CA ALA A 16 -14.59 -0.17 2.15
C ALA A 16 -14.68 -1.68 2.43
N ALA A 17 -15.39 -2.05 3.49
CA ALA A 17 -15.41 -3.44 3.95
C ALA A 17 -16.45 -4.30 3.20
N PRO A 18 -16.14 -5.57 2.89
CA PRO A 18 -14.81 -6.17 2.97
C PRO A 18 -13.96 -5.76 1.76
N MET A 19 -12.67 -5.52 1.98
CA MET A 19 -11.71 -5.45 0.87
C MET A 19 -11.59 -6.84 0.24
N LEU A 20 -11.55 -6.89 -1.08
CA LEU A 20 -11.45 -8.12 -1.85
C LEU A 20 -9.99 -8.37 -2.21
N ASP A 21 -9.46 -9.54 -1.86
CA ASP A 21 -8.14 -9.98 -2.34
C ASP A 21 -8.25 -10.39 -3.80
N VAL A 22 -7.61 -9.61 -4.67
CA VAL A 22 -7.57 -9.83 -6.12
C VAL A 22 -6.13 -10.08 -6.60
N SER A 23 -5.21 -10.43 -5.70
CA SER A 23 -3.78 -10.58 -6.00
C SER A 23 -3.47 -11.54 -7.15
N GLN A 24 -4.35 -12.52 -7.38
CA GLN A 24 -4.18 -13.53 -8.45
C GLN A 24 -4.93 -13.21 -9.74
N THR A 25 -5.86 -12.25 -9.72
CA THR A 25 -6.78 -11.97 -10.84
C THR A 25 -6.69 -10.53 -11.33
N ALA A 26 -6.07 -9.63 -10.57
CA ALA A 26 -5.96 -8.23 -10.94
C ALA A 26 -5.06 -8.05 -12.16
N GLU A 27 -5.57 -7.31 -13.14
CA GLU A 27 -4.77 -6.81 -14.25
C GLU A 27 -4.26 -5.40 -13.93
N PRO A 28 -3.03 -5.03 -14.35
CA PRO A 28 -2.51 -3.68 -14.13
C PRO A 28 -3.37 -2.63 -14.82
N VAL A 29 -3.97 -1.73 -14.03
CA VAL A 29 -4.77 -0.61 -14.54
C VAL A 29 -3.88 0.55 -15.00
N LEU A 30 -2.72 0.71 -14.36
CA LEU A 30 -1.69 1.70 -14.69
C LEU A 30 -0.31 1.21 -14.29
N ASP A 31 0.73 1.75 -14.92
CA ASP A 31 2.11 1.49 -14.54
C ASP A 31 2.48 2.26 -13.27
N ILE A 32 2.59 1.55 -12.15
CA ILE A 32 2.91 2.13 -10.84
C ILE A 32 4.41 2.36 -10.64
N TRP A 33 5.28 1.71 -11.42
CA TRP A 33 6.71 1.68 -11.14
C TRP A 33 7.38 3.06 -11.18
N PRO A 34 7.09 3.94 -12.16
CA PRO A 34 7.61 5.30 -12.13
C PRO A 34 7.21 6.09 -10.87
N TYR A 35 6.08 5.74 -10.25
CA TYR A 35 5.61 6.34 -9.00
C TYR A 35 6.34 5.78 -7.80
N VAL A 36 6.45 4.45 -7.73
CA VAL A 36 7.19 3.74 -6.68
C VAL A 36 8.65 4.22 -6.64
N GLU A 37 9.31 4.32 -7.79
CA GLU A 37 10.69 4.84 -7.92
C GLU A 37 10.85 6.31 -7.51
N ALA A 38 9.75 7.08 -7.53
CA ALA A 38 9.74 8.49 -7.14
C ALA A 38 9.39 8.72 -5.66
N VAL A 39 9.00 7.67 -4.91
CA VAL A 39 8.73 7.77 -3.46
C VAL A 39 10.04 8.09 -2.73
N PRO A 40 10.10 9.16 -1.94
CA PRO A 40 11.32 9.52 -1.24
C PRO A 40 11.59 8.53 -0.09
N GLN A 41 12.88 8.25 0.17
CA GLN A 41 13.29 7.33 1.24
C GLN A 41 12.77 7.74 2.63
N SER A 42 12.54 9.04 2.86
CA SER A 42 11.96 9.54 4.11
C SER A 42 10.55 9.02 4.37
N ASP A 43 9.81 8.68 3.32
CA ASP A 43 8.44 8.18 3.42
C ASP A 43 8.39 6.69 3.73
N LEU A 44 9.52 5.98 3.51
CA LEU A 44 9.71 4.55 3.80
C LEU A 44 10.21 4.28 5.23
N GLU A 45 10.44 5.31 6.04
CA GLU A 45 10.70 5.21 7.48
C GLU A 45 11.85 4.23 7.88
N GLY A 46 12.80 4.01 6.97
CA GLY A 46 13.97 3.14 7.18
C GLY A 46 13.90 1.79 6.47
N PHE A 47 12.75 1.40 5.92
CA PHE A 47 12.61 0.20 5.09
C PHE A 47 13.14 0.44 3.67
N ASN A 48 13.53 -0.64 3.00
CA ASN A 48 13.95 -0.64 1.60
C ASN A 48 12.95 -1.43 0.76
N LEU A 49 12.54 -0.90 -0.39
CA LEU A 49 11.67 -1.63 -1.32
C LEU A 49 12.41 -2.81 -1.95
N LEU A 50 11.71 -3.92 -2.12
CA LEU A 50 12.19 -5.01 -2.98
C LEU A 50 11.75 -4.73 -4.41
N ASP A 51 12.73 -4.60 -5.30
CA ASP A 51 12.51 -4.25 -6.70
C ASP A 51 11.53 -5.21 -7.39
N GLY A 52 10.44 -4.66 -7.93
CA GLY A 52 9.51 -5.39 -8.79
C GLY A 52 8.56 -6.35 -8.07
N ILE A 53 8.51 -6.36 -6.74
CA ILE A 53 7.71 -7.34 -5.98
C ILE A 53 6.41 -6.71 -5.46
N VAL A 54 5.30 -7.00 -6.15
CA VAL A 54 3.95 -6.78 -5.63
C VAL A 54 3.53 -8.03 -4.85
N ARG A 55 3.18 -7.87 -3.57
CA ARG A 55 2.78 -8.98 -2.69
C ARG A 55 1.29 -9.21 -2.67
N TYR A 56 0.52 -8.14 -2.49
CA TYR A 56 -0.94 -8.21 -2.37
C TYR A 56 -1.58 -7.10 -3.21
N VAL A 57 -2.76 -7.40 -3.73
CA VAL A 57 -3.62 -6.43 -4.39
C VAL A 57 -5.01 -6.56 -3.80
N TYR A 58 -5.49 -5.49 -3.17
CA TYR A 58 -6.82 -5.44 -2.56
C TYR A 58 -7.69 -4.41 -3.27
N GLN A 59 -8.91 -4.79 -3.59
CA GLN A 59 -9.89 -3.92 -4.26
C GLN A 59 -11.05 -3.61 -3.31
N SER A 60 -11.50 -2.36 -3.33
CA SER A 60 -12.72 -1.98 -2.61
C SER A 60 -13.94 -2.60 -3.32
N PRO A 61 -14.99 -3.01 -2.57
CA PRO A 61 -16.18 -3.68 -3.15
C PRO A 61 -17.01 -2.75 -4.05
N SER A 62 -16.78 -1.45 -4.00
CA SER A 62 -17.38 -0.43 -4.86
C SER A 62 -16.61 -0.21 -6.17
N ASP A 63 -15.53 -0.97 -6.42
CA ASP A 63 -14.60 -0.77 -7.54
C ASP A 63 -14.03 0.66 -7.60
N HIS A 64 -13.90 1.32 -6.44
CA HIS A 64 -13.41 2.70 -6.37
C HIS A 64 -11.90 2.75 -6.11
N TYR A 65 -11.40 1.94 -5.19
CA TYR A 65 -9.98 1.94 -4.84
C TYR A 65 -9.33 0.58 -5.06
N LEU A 66 -8.09 0.62 -5.55
CA LEU A 66 -7.18 -0.52 -5.61
C LEU A 66 -5.95 -0.21 -4.77
N HIS A 67 -5.65 -1.07 -3.81
CA HIS A 67 -4.48 -1.00 -2.94
C HIS A 67 -3.47 -2.03 -3.45
N VAL A 68 -2.34 -1.54 -3.97
CA VAL A 68 -1.24 -2.39 -4.45
C VAL A 68 -0.11 -2.37 -3.42
N SER A 69 0.12 -3.49 -2.75
CA SER A 69 1.16 -3.62 -1.72
C SER A 69 2.48 -4.08 -2.35
N VAL A 70 3.44 -3.17 -2.40
CA VAL A 70 4.83 -3.43 -2.82
C VAL A 70 5.64 -3.86 -1.59
N SER A 71 6.37 -4.97 -1.72
CA SER A 71 7.18 -5.53 -0.62
C SER A 71 8.34 -4.62 -0.24
N THR A 72 8.66 -4.59 1.05
CA THR A 72 9.94 -4.10 1.57
C THR A 72 10.86 -5.27 1.96
N ASP A 73 12.05 -4.93 2.47
CA ASP A 73 13.00 -5.83 3.11
C ASP A 73 12.52 -6.41 4.45
N ASP A 74 11.35 -6.01 4.94
CA ASP A 74 10.62 -6.62 6.06
C ASP A 74 9.29 -7.21 5.58
N GLU A 75 9.02 -8.47 5.93
CA GLU A 75 7.80 -9.17 5.50
C GLU A 75 6.50 -8.61 6.08
N ASN A 76 6.60 -7.79 7.13
CA ASN A 76 5.48 -7.15 7.81
C ASN A 76 5.31 -5.68 7.41
N ALA A 77 6.16 -5.15 6.54
CA ALA A 77 6.07 -3.79 6.03
C ALA A 77 5.84 -3.75 4.52
N PHE A 78 4.95 -2.85 4.09
CA PHE A 78 4.58 -2.70 2.69
C PHE A 78 4.43 -1.23 2.32
N LEU A 79 4.92 -0.86 1.13
CA LEU A 79 4.48 0.37 0.49
C LEU A 79 3.17 0.09 -0.24
N VAL A 80 2.08 0.66 0.26
CA VAL A 80 0.76 0.54 -0.36
C VAL A 80 0.55 1.72 -1.29
N VAL A 81 0.46 1.46 -2.59
CA VAL A 81 0.05 2.44 -3.60
C VAL A 81 -1.46 2.38 -3.75
N VAL A 82 -2.13 3.51 -3.55
CA VAL A 82 -3.59 3.61 -3.67
C VAL A 82 -3.95 4.22 -5.02
N ILE A 83 -4.75 3.50 -5.79
CA ILE A 83 -5.24 3.90 -7.10
C ILE A 83 -6.75 4.18 -6.99
N ASP A 84 -7.18 5.34 -7.47
CA ASP A 84 -8.59 5.61 -7.76
C ASP A 84 -8.91 5.01 -9.15
N LEU A 85 -9.78 4.01 -9.17
CA LEU A 85 -10.20 3.27 -10.37
C LEU A 85 -11.19 4.05 -11.23
N HIS A 86 -11.95 5.01 -10.66
CA HIS A 86 -12.87 5.84 -11.43
C HIS A 86 -12.12 6.93 -12.22
N LEU A 87 -11.11 7.53 -11.59
CA LEU A 87 -10.28 8.56 -12.20
C LEU A 87 -9.04 7.99 -12.91
N VAL A 88 -8.76 6.70 -12.72
CA VAL A 88 -7.60 5.98 -13.26
C VAL A 88 -6.31 6.73 -12.94
N ARG A 89 -6.08 6.98 -11.64
CA ARG A 89 -4.90 7.72 -11.17
C ARG A 89 -4.43 7.23 -9.81
N ILE A 90 -3.15 7.44 -9.53
CA ILE A 90 -2.59 7.24 -8.20
C ILE A 90 -3.06 8.38 -7.29
N THR A 91 -3.73 8.04 -6.20
CA THR A 91 -4.18 8.98 -5.16
C THR A 91 -3.04 9.32 -4.20
N GLY A 92 -2.19 8.34 -3.90
CA GLY A 92 -1.06 8.49 -3.00
C GLY A 92 -0.46 7.15 -2.62
N HIS A 93 0.41 7.18 -1.61
CA HIS A 93 0.98 5.99 -0.99
C HIS A 93 0.91 6.05 0.53
N TYR A 94 0.97 4.89 1.17
CA TYR A 94 1.05 4.75 2.62
C TYR A 94 2.03 3.62 2.96
N LEU A 95 2.91 3.84 3.94
CA LEU A 95 3.76 2.80 4.48
C LEU A 95 2.98 2.03 5.55
N LEU A 96 2.63 0.79 5.26
CA LEU A 96 1.93 -0.11 6.17
C LEU A 96 2.94 -0.98 6.89
N ASP A 97 3.27 -0.63 8.14
CA ASP A 97 4.00 -1.48 9.08
C ASP A 97 2.98 -2.18 10.01
N LEU A 98 2.80 -3.49 9.80
CA LEU A 98 1.84 -4.29 10.56
C LEU A 98 2.28 -4.48 12.02
N VAL A 99 3.59 -4.53 12.30
CA VAL A 99 4.11 -4.71 13.66
C VAL A 99 3.78 -3.48 14.50
N THR A 100 4.04 -2.29 13.97
CA THR A 100 3.70 -1.02 14.63
C THR A 100 2.19 -0.81 14.71
N LEU A 101 1.44 -1.12 13.65
CA LEU A 101 -0.01 -0.90 13.61
C LEU A 101 -0.79 -1.74 14.63
N TYR A 102 -0.39 -3.00 14.82
CA TYR A 102 -1.07 -3.94 15.72
C TYR A 102 -0.34 -4.13 17.05
N ASP A 103 0.72 -3.37 17.30
CA ASP A 103 1.55 -3.45 18.50
C ASP A 103 2.01 -4.89 18.81
N LEU A 104 2.44 -5.62 17.77
CA LEU A 104 2.76 -7.05 17.87
C LEU A 104 4.03 -7.35 18.69
N ASN A 105 4.80 -6.31 19.04
CA ASN A 105 5.93 -6.41 19.97
C ASN A 105 5.49 -6.44 21.44
N SER A 106 4.22 -6.18 21.73
CA SER A 106 3.61 -6.25 23.05
C SER A 106 3.09 -7.65 23.37
N SER A 107 3.94 -8.66 23.22
CA SER A 107 3.72 -9.94 23.90
C SER A 107 4.30 -9.84 25.31
N GLU A 108 3.50 -9.32 26.25
CA GLU A 108 3.77 -9.56 27.68
C GLU A 108 3.75 -11.07 27.94
N GLU A 109 4.78 -11.52 28.63
CA GLU A 109 4.89 -12.83 29.27
C GLU A 109 3.58 -13.19 30.00
N ILE A 110 3.04 -14.37 29.73
CA ILE A 110 2.10 -15.07 30.63
C ILE A 110 2.75 -16.37 31.08
#